data_AF-A0A349UKY9-F1
#
_entry.id   AF-A0A349UKY9-F1
#
_cell.length_a   1.000
_cell.length_b   1.000
_cell.length_c   1.000
_cell.angle_alpha   90.00
_cell.angle_beta   90.00
_cell.angle_gamma   90.00
#
_symmetry.space_group_name_H-M   'P 1'
#
loop_
_entity.id
_entity.type
_entity.pdbx_description
1 polymer ?
#
loop_
_entity_poly.entity_id
_entity_poly.type
_entity_poly.pdbx_seq_one_letter_code
_entity_poly.pdbx_strand_id
1 'polypeptide(L)' 'MHTPTEMDRAQYRNVWVIAEHRDGKLKGVTFELLGAARQLADARRSEVWCVLLGSGVSALAGECIARQADVALVVD' A
#
# COMPACT_ATOMS: atom_id res chain seq x y z
N MET A 1 6.22 25.08 11.18
CA MET A 1 6.25 23.72 10.62
C MET A 1 7.49 23.03 11.18
N HIS A 2 7.35 21.82 11.74
CA HIS A 2 8.50 21.00 12.15
C HIS A 2 9.09 20.35 10.91
N THR A 3 10.34 20.63 10.56
CA THR A 3 11.03 19.94 9.48
C THR A 3 11.63 18.65 10.04
N PRO A 4 11.28 17.46 9.52
CA PRO A 4 11.81 16.21 10.02
C PRO A 4 13.33 16.17 9.90
N THR A 5 14.00 15.76 10.97
CA THR A 5 15.44 15.51 10.99
C THR A 5 15.77 14.21 10.26
N GLU A 6 17.06 13.96 10.04
CA GLU A 6 17.51 12.66 9.52
C GLU A 6 17.18 11.50 10.48
N MET A 7 17.28 11.75 11.79
CA MET A 7 16.90 10.81 12.84
C MET A 7 15.40 10.49 12.81
N ASP A 8 14.54 11.47 12.49
CA ASP A 8 13.10 11.25 12.32
C ASP A 8 12.83 10.37 11.10
N ARG A 9 13.50 10.65 9.97
CA ARG A 9 13.33 9.88 8.72
C ARG A 9 13.82 8.44 8.82
N ALA A 10 14.86 8.18 9.60
CA ALA A 10 15.40 6.83 9.83
C ALA A 10 14.37 5.88 10.47
N GLN A 11 13.32 6.41 11.10
CA GLN A 11 12.26 5.62 11.72
C GLN A 11 11.16 5.21 10.72
N TYR A 12 11.11 5.79 9.52
CA TYR A 12 10.10 5.47 8.52
C TYR A 12 10.32 4.08 7.94
N ARG A 13 9.27 3.26 7.97
CA ARG A 13 9.28 1.87 7.46
C ARG A 13 8.17 1.63 6.47
N ASN A 14 8.29 0.49 5.80
CA ASN A 14 7.33 -0.07 4.85
C ASN A 14 7.26 0.73 3.54
N VAL A 15 6.58 0.13 2.56
CA VAL A 15 6.29 0.72 1.26
C VAL A 15 4.77 0.74 1.11
N TRP A 16 4.22 1.91 0.82
CA TRP A 16 2.78 2.12 0.79
C TRP A 16 2.31 2.29 -0.65
N VAL A 17 1.24 1.58 -1.02
CA VAL A 17 0.58 1.69 -2.33
C VAL A 17 -0.86 2.13 -2.09
N ILE A 18 -1.26 3.27 -2.64
CA ILE A 18 -2.67 3.68 -2.66
C ILE A 18 -3.34 2.93 -3.80
N ALA A 19 -4.37 2.14 -3.49
CA ALA A 19 -5.11 1.37 -4.47
C ALA A 19 -6.07 2.26 -5.26
N GLU A 20 -5.86 2.35 -6.57
CA GLU A 20 -6.85 2.93 -7.47
C GLU A 20 -7.97 1.92 -7.71
N HIS A 21 -9.21 2.36 -7.52
CA HIS A 21 -10.41 1.59 -7.79
C HIS A 21 -11.51 2.46 -8.39
N ARG A 22 -12.43 1.83 -9.11
CA ARG A 22 -13.63 2.48 -9.66
C ARG A 22 -14.73 1.44 -9.81
N ASP A 23 -15.96 1.83 -9.46
CA ASP A 23 -17.16 0.98 -9.57
C ASP A 23 -16.98 -0.38 -8.86
N GLY A 24 -16.38 -0.35 -7.65
CA GLY A 24 -16.16 -1.53 -6.83
C GLY A 24 -15.12 -2.50 -7.39
N LYS A 25 -14.16 -2.03 -8.20
CA LYS A 25 -13.10 -2.85 -8.80
C LYS A 25 -11.74 -2.16 -8.75
N LEU A 26 -10.72 -2.92 -8.38
CA LEU A 26 -9.33 -2.48 -8.48
C LEU A 26 -8.91 -2.27 -9.94
N LYS A 27 -8.15 -1.20 -10.19
CA LYS A 27 -7.54 -0.94 -11.49
C LYS A 27 -6.23 -1.71 -11.65
N GLY A 28 -5.89 -2.03 -12.90
CA GLY A 28 -4.67 -2.76 -13.24
C GLY A 28 -3.39 -2.13 -12.67
N VAL A 29 -3.32 -0.80 -12.69
CA VAL A 29 -2.20 -0.03 -12.15
C VAL A 29 -1.92 -0.33 -10.67
N THR A 30 -2.96 -0.62 -9.87
CA THR A 30 -2.77 -1.02 -8.46
C THR A 30 -1.91 -2.27 -8.37
N PHE A 31 -2.09 -3.24 -9.27
CA PHE A 31 -1.34 -4.49 -9.25
C PHE A 31 0.10 -4.32 -9.73
N GLU A 32 0.32 -3.48 -10.74
CA GLU A 32 1.66 -3.11 -11.20
C GLU A 32 2.46 -2.42 -10.08
N LEU A 33 1.81 -1.49 -9.37
CA LEU A 33 2.39 -0.80 -8.22
C LEU A 33 2.68 -1.75 -7.05
N LEU A 34 1.80 -2.70 -6.75
CA LEU A 34 2.05 -3.70 -5.72
C LEU A 34 3.27 -4.58 -6.07
N GLY A 35 3.41 -4.99 -7.32
CA GLY A 35 4.58 -5.74 -7.78
C GLY A 35 5.88 -4.95 -7.66
N ALA A 36 5.87 -3.66 -8.04
CA ALA A 36 7.04 -2.79 -7.87
C ALA A 36 7.34 -2.51 -6.39
N ALA A 37 6.31 -2.30 -5.57
CA ALA A 37 6.43 -2.09 -4.14
C ALA A 37 7.03 -3.31 -3.44
N ARG A 38 6.67 -4.52 -3.86
CA ARG A 38 7.24 -5.77 -3.33
C ARG A 38 8.75 -5.82 -3.50
N GLN A 39 9.25 -5.52 -4.70
CA GLN A 39 10.69 -5.48 -4.97
C GLN A 39 11.41 -4.48 -4.05
N LEU A 40 10.83 -3.28 -3.86
CA LEU A 40 11.41 -2.26 -2.98
C LEU A 40 11.35 -2.67 -1.50
N ALA A 41 10.24 -3.27 -1.06
CA ALA A 41 10.02 -3.69 0.30
C ALA A 41 10.97 -4.83 0.70
N ASP A 42 11.23 -5.77 -0.23
CA ASP A 42 12.18 -6.86 -0.04
C ASP A 42 13.62 -6.35 0.12
N ALA A 43 14.03 -5.40 -0.74
CA ALA A 43 15.34 -4.76 -0.64
C ALA A 43 15.54 -4.03 0.71
N ARG A 44 14.45 -3.50 1.29
CA ARG A 44 14.45 -2.78 2.57
C ARG A 44 14.10 -3.67 3.77
N ARG A 45 13.85 -4.98 3.57
CA ARG A 45 13.37 -5.92 4.60
C ARG A 45 12.18 -5.35 5.37
N SER A 46 11.17 -4.93 4.64
CA SER A 46 9.98 -4.26 5.17
C SER A 46 8.70 -4.78 4.49
N GLU A 47 7.55 -4.29 4.93
CA GLU A 47 6.25 -4.72 4.42
C GLU A 47 5.74 -3.84 3.28
N VAL A 48 4.85 -4.39 2.45
CA VAL A 48 4.01 -3.67 1.50
C VAL A 48 2.63 -3.45 2.11
N TRP A 49 2.25 -2.19 2.26
CA TRP A 49 0.94 -1.78 2.78
C TRP A 49 0.10 -1.23 1.64
N CYS A 50 -1.02 -1.88 1.33
CA CYS A 50 -1.97 -1.39 0.35
C CYS A 50 -3.08 -0.60 1.05
N VAL A 51 -3.27 0.66 0.67
CA VAL A 51 -4.25 1.57 1.27
C VAL A 51 -5.47 1.64 0.37
N LEU A 52 -6.62 1.21 0.88
CA LEU A 52 -7.93 1.27 0.23
C LEU A 52 -8.75 2.38 0.87
N LEU A 53 -9.10 3.41 0.09
CA LEU A 53 -9.87 4.56 0.53
C LEU A 53 -11.17 4.66 -0.27
N GLY A 54 -12.31 4.76 0.42
CA GLY A 54 -13.61 5.04 -0.19
C GLY A 54 -14.71 4.10 0.29
N SER A 55 -15.94 4.31 -0.17
CA SER A 55 -17.09 3.55 0.32
C SER A 55 -17.23 2.17 -0.34
N GLY A 56 -17.48 1.15 0.47
CA GLY A 56 -17.65 -0.25 0.08
C GLY A 56 -16.35 -0.97 -0.29
N VAL A 57 -15.18 -0.40 0.04
CA VAL A 57 -13.88 -0.93 -0.41
C VAL A 57 -13.36 -2.09 0.44
N SER A 58 -13.98 -2.37 1.60
CA SER A 58 -13.61 -3.51 2.46
C SER A 58 -13.58 -4.84 1.70
N ALA A 59 -14.46 -5.02 0.71
CA ALA A 59 -14.52 -6.23 -0.12
C ALA A 59 -13.29 -6.43 -1.03
N LEU A 60 -12.53 -5.36 -1.32
CA LEU A 60 -11.37 -5.39 -2.21
C LEU A 60 -10.06 -5.77 -1.49
N ALA A 61 -10.05 -5.76 -0.16
CA ALA A 61 -8.84 -6.00 0.65
C ALA A 61 -8.18 -7.36 0.34
N GLY A 62 -8.99 -8.40 0.11
CA GLY A 62 -8.48 -9.73 -0.23
C GLY A 62 -7.68 -9.76 -1.54
N GLU A 63 -8.09 -8.98 -2.54
CA GLU A 63 -7.36 -8.88 -3.81
C GLU A 63 -5.99 -8.24 -3.63
N CYS A 64 -5.87 -7.24 -2.75
CA CYS A 64 -4.59 -6.61 -2.42
C CYS A 64 -3.61 -7.62 -1.80
N ILE A 65 -4.07 -8.42 -0.83
CA ILE A 65 -3.24 -9.45 -0.18
C ILE A 65 -2.82 -10.53 -1.19
N ALA A 66 -3.75 -10.99 -2.03
CA ALA A 66 -3.46 -11.95 -3.09
C ALA A 66 -2.45 -11.43 -4.13
N ARG A 67 -2.23 -10.10 -4.17
CA ARG A 67 -1.30 -9.42 -5.07
C ARG A 67 -0.08 -8.84 -4.34
N GLN A 68 0.38 -9.55 -3.30
CA GLN A 68 1.65 -9.32 -2.59
C GLN A 68 1.68 -8.14 -1.60
N ALA A 69 0.52 -7.57 -1.25
CA ALA A 69 0.44 -6.74 -0.05
C ALA A 69 0.52 -7.63 1.20
N ASP A 70 1.31 -7.22 2.19
CA ASP A 70 1.33 -7.86 3.51
C ASP A 70 0.16 -7.35 4.37
N VAL A 71 -0.18 -6.07 4.20
CA VAL A 71 -1.26 -5.39 4.93
C VAL A 71 -2.18 -4.69 3.95
N ALA A 72 -3.48 -4.82 4.15
CA ALA A 72 -4.51 -3.99 3.51
C ALA A 72 -5.09 -3.03 4.56
N LEU A 73 -4.74 -1.75 4.47
CA LEU A 73 -5.29 -0.69 5.31
C LEU A 73 -6.57 -0.17 4.66
N VAL A 74 -7.72 -0.47 5.28
CA VAL A 74 -9.03 -0.13 4.74
C VAL A 74 -9.59 1.09 5.49
N VAL A 75 -10.04 2.09 4.72
CA VAL A 75 -10.81 3.23 5.22
C VAL A 75 -12.09 3.30 4.38
N ASP A 76 -13.18 2.83 4.99
CA ASP A 76 -14.51 2.67 4.37
C ASP A 76 -15.48 3.77 4.82
#